data_AF-U2GCJ7-F1
#
_entry.id   AF-U2GCJ7-F1
#
_cell.length_a   1.000
_cell.length_b   1.000
_cell.length_c   1.000
_cell.angle_alpha   90.00
_cell.angle_beta   90.00
_cell.angle_gamma   90.00
#
_symmetry.space_group_name_H-M   'P 1'
#
loop_
_entity.id
_entity.type
_entity.pdbx_description
1 polymer ?
#
loop_
_entity_poly.entity_id
_entity_poly.type
_entity_poly.pdbx_seq_one_letter_code
_entity_poly.pdbx_strand_id
1 'polypeptide(L)'
;MIESWRDTAREYGIEESLHDYVDARTSEIRIATVAPLLVENQYAEVGWRQIDSSDAEVQALLQQHPRGVTSFGDVTTRVTVTDSGHIIAERADENDLSHAAIATNFIEAGFRLPTPDEWEYLCGTGATTLFRWGDHVPCDRYPTDISPEEATWRRQWALSSGQLERPEAGFRRDWEFHRVANAFGLHIASDPYKMELTTQAGLTFGGDGGGAICGGAGFLSGWLPLASAWNDPDVCQHAPDVEISLGYTVARRVLPLT
;
A
#
# COMPACT_ATOMS: atom_id res chain seq x y z
N MET A 1 -0.58 21.81 -0.73
CA MET A 1 0.78 21.27 -0.57
C MET A 1 1.65 22.17 0.29
N ILE A 2 2.05 23.38 -0.15
CA ILE A 2 2.96 24.25 0.63
C ILE A 2 2.43 24.57 2.04
N GLU A 3 1.13 24.88 2.18
CA GLU A 3 0.53 25.17 3.50
C GLU A 3 0.54 23.95 4.42
N SER A 4 0.02 22.81 3.95
CA SER A 4 0.11 21.54 4.69
C SER A 4 1.54 21.16 5.06
N TRP A 5 2.52 21.39 4.16
CA TRP A 5 3.93 21.19 4.50
C TRP A 5 4.40 22.11 5.61
N ARG A 6 4.07 23.41 5.56
CA ARG A 6 4.48 24.37 6.59
C ARG A 6 3.93 24.01 7.97
N ASP A 7 2.72 23.46 8.02
CA ASP A 7 2.13 23.03 9.29
C ASP A 7 2.84 21.78 9.82
N THR A 8 3.05 20.76 8.99
CA THR A 8 3.90 19.59 9.34
C THR A 8 5.29 20.04 9.79
N ALA A 9 5.97 20.85 8.99
CA ALA A 9 7.33 21.30 9.28
C ALA A 9 7.41 22.07 10.60
N ARG A 10 6.41 22.90 10.92
CA ARG A 10 6.33 23.58 12.21
C ARG A 10 6.10 22.60 13.37
N GLU A 11 5.21 21.64 13.20
CA GLU A 11 4.88 20.63 14.21
C GLU A 11 6.08 19.76 14.57
N TYR A 12 6.82 19.29 13.55
CA TYR A 12 7.95 18.39 13.70
C TYR A 12 9.30 19.10 13.78
N GLY A 13 9.33 20.44 13.78
CA GLY A 13 10.57 21.22 13.87
C GLY A 13 11.51 21.06 12.65
N ILE A 14 10.94 20.81 11.47
CA ILE A 14 11.68 20.65 10.22
C ILE A 14 11.96 22.03 9.63
N GLU A 15 13.25 22.35 9.42
CA GLU A 15 13.68 23.63 8.86
C GLU A 15 13.71 23.64 7.31
N GLU A 16 13.68 22.45 6.70
CA GLU A 16 13.75 22.25 5.25
C GLU A 16 12.53 22.84 4.52
N SER A 17 12.76 23.42 3.34
CA SER A 17 11.64 23.73 2.45
C SER A 17 11.00 22.44 1.93
N LEU A 18 9.76 22.52 1.44
CA LEU A 18 9.10 21.34 0.85
C LEU A 18 9.94 20.75 -0.29
N HIS A 19 10.53 21.61 -1.10
CA HIS A 19 11.34 21.18 -2.23
C HIS A 19 12.58 20.42 -1.74
N ASP A 20 13.33 20.99 -0.80
CA ASP A 20 14.54 20.36 -0.28
C ASP A 20 14.22 19.05 0.46
N TYR A 21 13.11 19.02 1.20
CA TYR A 21 12.67 17.82 1.90
C TYR A 21 12.36 16.67 0.94
N VAL A 22 11.62 16.96 -0.13
CA VAL A 22 11.25 15.97 -1.15
C VAL A 22 12.46 15.55 -1.97
N ASP A 23 13.27 16.50 -2.45
CA ASP A 23 14.46 16.23 -3.28
C ASP A 23 15.44 15.31 -2.53
N ALA A 24 15.68 15.55 -1.25
CA ALA A 24 16.54 14.73 -0.40
C ALA A 24 16.01 13.30 -0.14
N ARG A 25 14.73 13.04 -0.41
CA ARG A 25 14.02 11.77 -0.11
C ARG A 25 13.42 11.13 -1.36
N THR A 26 13.82 11.61 -2.53
CA THR A 26 13.50 10.97 -3.80
C THR A 26 14.76 10.44 -4.46
N SER A 27 14.63 9.30 -5.14
CA SER A 27 15.73 8.75 -5.93
C SER A 27 16.21 9.76 -6.98
N GLU A 28 17.52 9.88 -7.14
CA GLU A 28 18.11 10.78 -8.15
C GLU A 28 17.66 10.37 -9.57
N ILE A 29 17.56 11.38 -10.44
CA ILE A 29 17.31 11.18 -11.86
C ILE A 29 18.48 10.39 -12.46
N ARG A 30 18.17 9.24 -13.05
CA ARG A 30 19.17 8.33 -13.65
C ARG A 30 18.64 7.70 -14.93
N ILE A 31 19.57 7.18 -15.74
CA ILE A 31 19.25 6.32 -16.87
C ILE A 31 19.30 4.87 -16.40
N ALA A 32 18.16 4.17 -16.48
CA ALA A 32 18.05 2.75 -16.17
C ALA A 32 17.67 1.96 -17.43
N THR A 33 18.13 0.71 -17.53
CA THR A 33 17.72 -0.21 -18.60
C THR A 33 16.74 -1.22 -18.05
N VAL A 34 15.49 -1.18 -18.53
CA VAL A 34 14.46 -2.17 -18.20
C VAL A 34 14.33 -3.14 -19.36
N ALA A 35 14.67 -4.42 -19.12
CA ALA A 35 14.50 -5.47 -20.11
C ALA A 35 13.00 -5.79 -20.33
N PRO A 36 12.61 -6.35 -21.49
CA PRO A 36 11.26 -6.84 -21.70
C PRO A 36 10.85 -7.85 -20.62
N LEU A 37 9.70 -7.61 -20.00
CA LEU A 37 9.16 -8.40 -18.90
C LEU A 37 7.63 -8.45 -18.97
N LEU A 38 7.03 -9.49 -18.39
CA LEU A 38 5.64 -9.49 -17.97
C LEU A 38 5.58 -9.25 -16.46
N VAL A 39 4.62 -8.46 -16.02
CA VAL A 39 4.41 -8.16 -14.60
C VAL A 39 2.93 -8.27 -14.27
N GLU A 40 2.64 -8.68 -13.04
CA GLU A 40 1.27 -8.67 -12.54
C GLU A 40 0.70 -7.26 -12.46
N ASN A 41 -0.58 -7.16 -12.85
CA ASN A 41 -1.32 -5.90 -12.79
C ASN A 41 -1.63 -5.46 -11.36
N GLN A 42 -1.68 -6.39 -10.41
CA GLN A 42 -1.92 -6.16 -8.99
C GLN A 42 -0.85 -6.91 -8.20
N TYR A 43 -0.39 -6.31 -7.12
CA TYR A 43 0.39 -7.02 -6.12
C TYR A 43 -0.52 -7.96 -5.31
N ALA A 44 0.10 -8.91 -4.61
CA ALA A 44 -0.56 -9.73 -3.59
C ALA A 44 0.17 -9.58 -2.26
N GLU A 45 -0.57 -9.76 -1.16
CA GLU A 45 0.06 -9.91 0.16
C GLU A 45 0.88 -11.20 0.21
N VAL A 46 2.04 -11.13 0.85
CA VAL A 46 3.01 -12.23 0.99
C VAL A 46 3.04 -12.76 2.43
N GLY A 47 3.63 -13.94 2.62
CA GLY A 47 3.72 -14.60 3.94
C GLY A 47 2.45 -15.34 4.37
N TRP A 48 1.50 -15.55 3.46
CA TRP A 48 0.26 -16.27 3.70
C TRP A 48 0.21 -17.58 2.90
N ARG A 49 -0.14 -18.68 3.58
CA ARG A 49 -0.44 -19.96 2.93
C ARG A 49 -1.92 -20.30 3.08
N GLN A 50 -2.51 -20.82 2.01
CA GLN A 50 -3.90 -21.26 2.04
C GLN A 50 -4.05 -22.51 2.93
N ILE A 51 -5.11 -22.55 3.74
CA ILE A 51 -5.48 -23.69 4.58
C ILE A 51 -6.92 -24.14 4.30
N ASP A 52 -7.25 -25.36 4.73
CA ASP A 52 -8.58 -25.92 4.52
C ASP A 52 -9.64 -25.18 5.34
N SER A 53 -10.78 -24.87 4.72
CA SER A 53 -11.91 -24.23 5.40
C SER A 53 -12.44 -25.02 6.61
N SER A 54 -12.22 -26.34 6.64
CA SER A 54 -12.60 -27.24 7.73
C SER A 54 -11.65 -27.22 8.94
N ASP A 55 -10.53 -26.50 8.87
CA ASP A 55 -9.60 -26.33 10.00
C ASP A 55 -10.38 -25.82 11.23
N ALA A 56 -10.09 -26.41 12.39
CA ALA A 56 -10.85 -26.15 13.61
C ALA A 56 -10.80 -24.67 14.03
N GLU A 57 -9.67 -24.00 13.80
CA GLU A 57 -9.51 -22.57 14.09
C GLU A 57 -10.34 -21.74 13.10
N VAL A 58 -10.34 -22.09 11.81
CA VAL A 58 -11.16 -21.44 10.78
C VAL A 58 -12.65 -21.56 11.12
N GLN A 59 -13.10 -22.74 11.52
CA GLN A 59 -14.49 -22.96 11.93
C GLN A 59 -14.85 -22.15 13.19
N ALA A 60 -13.95 -22.05 14.16
CA ALA A 60 -14.16 -21.22 15.35
C ALA A 60 -14.24 -19.72 14.99
N LEU A 61 -13.36 -19.25 14.10
CA LEU A 61 -13.37 -17.87 13.60
C LEU A 61 -14.68 -17.56 12.84
N LEU A 62 -15.17 -18.48 12.01
CA LEU A 62 -16.43 -18.30 11.29
C LEU A 62 -17.66 -18.30 12.22
N GLN A 63 -17.62 -19.04 13.33
CA GLN A 63 -18.70 -19.00 14.33
C GLN A 63 -18.79 -17.62 15.01
N GLN A 64 -17.64 -17.00 15.29
CA GLN A 64 -17.58 -15.67 15.92
C GLN A 64 -17.77 -14.54 14.90
N HIS A 65 -17.27 -14.72 13.68
CA HIS A 65 -17.27 -13.76 12.59
C HIS A 65 -17.81 -14.40 11.30
N PRO A 66 -19.15 -14.56 11.17
CA PRO A 66 -19.75 -15.24 10.02
C PRO A 66 -19.51 -14.56 8.66
N ARG A 67 -19.03 -13.31 8.65
CA ARG A 67 -18.66 -12.56 7.44
C ARG A 67 -17.16 -12.60 7.13
N GLY A 68 -16.41 -13.42 7.84
CA GLY A 68 -14.94 -13.45 7.77
C GLY A 68 -14.28 -12.47 8.74
N VAL A 69 -12.98 -12.65 8.89
CA VAL A 69 -12.09 -11.88 9.74
C VAL A 69 -10.74 -11.71 9.04
N THR A 70 -10.40 -10.46 8.77
CA THR A 70 -9.09 -10.02 8.27
C THR A 70 -8.55 -9.08 9.34
N SER A 71 -7.99 -9.64 10.40
CA SER A 71 -7.49 -8.83 11.50
C SER A 71 -6.08 -8.33 11.19
N PHE A 72 -5.79 -7.10 11.61
CA PHE A 72 -4.47 -6.47 11.58
C PHE A 72 -3.70 -6.85 12.87
N GLY A 73 -2.36 -6.94 12.82
CA GLY A 73 -1.51 -7.24 13.99
C GLY A 73 -1.03 -8.69 14.04
N ASP A 74 -0.92 -9.29 15.24
CA ASP A 74 -0.39 -10.66 15.51
C ASP A 74 -1.28 -11.80 15.01
N VAL A 75 -2.03 -11.57 13.94
CA VAL A 75 -3.05 -12.47 13.44
C VAL A 75 -2.37 -13.48 12.56
N THR A 76 -2.32 -14.71 13.05
CA THR A 76 -1.72 -15.82 12.32
C THR A 76 -2.71 -16.50 11.39
N THR A 77 -4.02 -16.36 11.58
CA THR A 77 -5.05 -16.97 10.70
C THR A 77 -6.10 -15.95 10.29
N ARG A 78 -6.39 -15.85 8.99
CA ARG A 78 -7.44 -14.98 8.43
C ARG A 78 -8.44 -15.78 7.59
N VAL A 79 -9.67 -15.29 7.57
CA VAL A 79 -10.77 -15.93 6.84
C VAL A 79 -11.54 -14.88 6.06
N THR A 80 -11.65 -15.04 4.75
CA THR A 80 -12.45 -14.19 3.88
C THR A 80 -13.65 -14.99 3.39
N VAL A 81 -14.85 -14.45 3.59
CA VAL A 81 -16.09 -14.98 3.00
C VAL A 81 -16.47 -14.08 1.86
N THR A 82 -16.36 -14.60 0.63
CA THR A 82 -16.72 -13.84 -0.57
C THR A 82 -18.24 -13.62 -0.67
N ASP A 83 -18.69 -12.69 -1.51
CA ASP A 83 -20.12 -12.47 -1.77
C ASP A 83 -20.85 -13.72 -2.29
N SER A 84 -20.12 -14.65 -2.91
CA SER A 84 -20.65 -15.94 -3.37
C SER A 84 -20.81 -16.99 -2.26
N GLY A 85 -20.35 -16.67 -1.03
CA GLY A 85 -20.30 -17.59 0.10
C GLY A 85 -19.07 -18.51 0.10
N HIS A 86 -18.15 -18.38 -0.86
CA HIS A 86 -16.89 -19.13 -0.85
C HIS A 86 -15.98 -18.65 0.29
N ILE A 87 -15.40 -19.61 1.01
CA ILE A 87 -14.49 -19.39 2.15
C ILE A 87 -13.06 -19.54 1.67
N ILE A 88 -12.28 -18.47 1.84
CA ILE A 88 -10.83 -18.47 1.67
C ILE A 88 -10.23 -18.35 3.06
N ALA A 89 -9.44 -19.33 3.47
CA ALA A 89 -8.74 -19.32 4.74
C ALA A 89 -7.24 -19.39 4.52
N GLU A 90 -6.51 -18.54 5.22
CA GLU A 90 -5.06 -18.42 5.09
C GLU A 90 -4.44 -18.32 6.48
N ARG A 91 -3.25 -18.91 6.63
CA ARG A 91 -2.44 -18.83 7.83
C ARG A 91 -1.08 -18.22 7.48
N ALA A 92 -0.49 -17.47 8.39
CA ALA A 92 0.89 -17.05 8.31
C ALA A 92 1.78 -18.27 8.05
N ASP A 93 2.65 -18.18 7.06
CA ASP A 93 3.68 -19.19 6.82
C ASP A 93 4.96 -18.73 7.52
N GLU A 94 5.26 -19.34 8.66
CA GLU A 94 6.45 -19.03 9.47
C GLU A 94 7.76 -19.21 8.68
N ASN A 95 7.75 -19.98 7.59
CA ASN A 95 8.93 -20.14 6.73
C ASN A 95 9.02 -19.06 5.64
N ASP A 96 7.97 -18.27 5.42
CA ASP A 96 7.87 -17.26 4.36
C ASP A 96 7.70 -15.83 4.91
N LEU A 97 8.31 -15.56 6.05
CA LEU A 97 8.28 -14.24 6.70
C LEU A 97 9.51 -13.39 6.41
N SER A 98 10.53 -13.91 5.73
CA SER A 98 11.72 -13.14 5.38
C SER A 98 11.74 -12.76 3.90
N HIS A 99 12.38 -11.64 3.57
CA HIS A 99 12.61 -11.24 2.17
C HIS A 99 13.25 -12.37 1.35
N ALA A 100 14.24 -13.04 1.91
CA ALA A 100 14.96 -14.12 1.24
C ALA A 100 14.07 -15.35 0.97
N ALA A 101 13.19 -15.71 1.91
CA ALA A 101 12.25 -16.80 1.70
C ALA A 101 11.25 -16.49 0.58
N ILE A 102 10.66 -15.29 0.61
CA ILE A 102 9.70 -14.84 -0.41
C ILE A 102 10.36 -14.80 -1.80
N ALA A 103 11.56 -14.22 -1.88
CA ALA A 103 12.31 -14.16 -3.13
C ALA A 103 12.63 -15.58 -3.66
N THR A 104 12.99 -16.51 -2.76
CA THR A 104 13.25 -17.92 -3.13
C THR A 104 11.98 -18.60 -3.63
N ASN A 105 10.84 -18.42 -2.95
CA ASN A 105 9.55 -18.98 -3.36
C ASN A 105 9.14 -18.47 -4.74
N PHE A 106 9.38 -17.19 -5.04
CA PHE A 106 9.12 -16.63 -6.37
C PHE A 106 10.01 -17.29 -7.43
N ILE A 107 11.31 -17.45 -7.15
CA ILE A 107 12.26 -18.10 -8.05
C ILE A 107 11.88 -19.56 -8.31
N GLU A 108 11.53 -20.32 -7.27
CA GLU A 108 11.09 -21.71 -7.39
C GLU A 108 9.80 -21.84 -8.22
N ALA A 109 8.92 -20.84 -8.15
CA ALA A 109 7.72 -20.73 -8.97
C ALA A 109 7.98 -20.20 -10.40
N GLY A 110 9.22 -19.89 -10.77
CA GLY A 110 9.61 -19.38 -12.10
C GLY A 110 9.43 -17.87 -12.29
N PHE A 111 9.33 -17.12 -11.19
CA PHE A 111 9.18 -15.66 -11.17
C PHE A 111 10.33 -14.99 -10.42
N ARG A 112 10.34 -13.66 -10.40
CA ARG A 112 11.18 -12.85 -9.51
C ARG A 112 10.45 -11.61 -9.03
N LEU A 113 11.01 -10.95 -8.01
CA LEU A 113 10.63 -9.59 -7.65
C LEU A 113 11.12 -8.60 -8.73
N PRO A 114 10.46 -7.43 -8.88
CA PRO A 114 11.01 -6.33 -9.67
C PRO A 114 12.27 -5.79 -8.99
N THR A 115 13.22 -5.30 -9.78
CA THR A 115 14.31 -4.46 -9.24
C THR A 115 13.77 -3.09 -8.80
N PRO A 116 14.48 -2.34 -7.94
CA PRO A 116 14.10 -0.97 -7.62
C PRO A 116 13.86 -0.09 -8.86
N ASP A 117 14.76 -0.14 -9.85
CA ASP A 117 14.63 0.60 -11.11
C ASP A 117 13.38 0.18 -11.91
N GLU A 118 13.10 -1.13 -11.96
CA GLU A 118 11.88 -1.63 -12.60
C GLU A 118 10.64 -1.19 -11.84
N TRP A 119 10.64 -1.21 -10.51
CA TRP A 119 9.49 -0.79 -9.70
C TRP A 119 9.16 0.70 -9.95
N GLU A 120 10.17 1.58 -9.89
CA GLU A 120 9.99 3.01 -10.16
C GLU A 120 9.49 3.25 -11.59
N TYR A 121 10.06 2.57 -12.59
CA TYR A 121 9.61 2.64 -13.99
C TYR A 121 8.17 2.15 -14.17
N LEU A 122 7.83 1.01 -13.55
CA LEU A 122 6.48 0.44 -13.59
C LEU A 122 5.48 1.35 -12.90
N CYS A 123 5.86 2.04 -11.83
CA CYS A 123 5.01 2.98 -11.10
C CYS A 123 4.78 4.27 -11.88
N GLY A 124 5.87 4.97 -12.22
CA GLY A 124 5.85 6.28 -12.86
C GLY A 124 5.59 6.26 -14.37
N THR A 125 5.75 5.11 -15.03
CA THR A 125 5.57 4.95 -16.49
C THR A 125 6.44 5.90 -17.32
N GLY A 126 7.63 6.24 -16.80
CA GLY A 126 8.56 7.19 -17.39
C GLY A 126 8.24 8.67 -17.15
N ALA A 127 7.23 8.99 -16.35
CA ALA A 127 6.95 10.36 -15.94
C ALA A 127 8.02 10.87 -14.95
N THR A 128 8.31 12.17 -15.01
CA THR A 128 9.22 12.88 -14.07
C THR A 128 8.47 13.69 -13.02
N THR A 129 7.16 13.47 -12.88
CA THR A 129 6.33 14.10 -11.84
C THR A 129 6.47 13.31 -10.53
N LEU A 130 6.20 13.98 -9.40
CA LEU A 130 6.34 13.38 -8.07
C LEU A 130 5.49 12.10 -7.93
N PHE A 131 4.21 12.18 -8.28
CA PHE A 131 3.32 11.02 -8.37
C PHE A 131 3.09 10.64 -9.83
N ARG A 132 2.71 9.39 -10.08
CA ARG A 132 2.39 8.89 -11.43
C ARG A 132 1.21 9.60 -12.12
N TRP A 133 0.44 10.38 -11.37
CA TRP A 133 -0.70 11.16 -11.86
C TRP A 133 -0.43 12.67 -11.91
N GLY A 134 0.80 13.11 -11.66
CA GLY A 134 1.21 14.52 -11.56
C GLY A 134 1.67 14.90 -10.16
N ASP A 135 2.00 16.17 -9.95
CA ASP A 135 2.60 16.64 -8.69
C ASP A 135 1.59 16.95 -7.59
N HIS A 136 0.28 16.89 -7.89
CA HIS A 136 -0.76 17.36 -6.99
C HIS A 136 -1.42 16.24 -6.19
N VAL A 137 -1.74 16.55 -4.94
CA VAL A 137 -2.57 15.73 -4.02
C VAL A 137 -3.47 16.65 -3.17
N PRO A 138 -4.62 16.15 -2.68
CA PRO A 138 -5.45 16.88 -1.74
C PRO A 138 -4.73 16.95 -0.40
N CYS A 139 -4.46 18.17 0.07
CA CYS A 139 -3.76 18.40 1.34
C CYS A 139 -4.70 18.81 2.47
N ASP A 140 -5.95 18.35 2.41
CA ASP A 140 -6.98 18.51 3.44
C ASP A 140 -7.45 17.15 3.98
N ARG A 141 -6.83 16.05 3.52
CA ARG A 141 -7.16 14.66 3.84
C ARG A 141 -6.03 13.69 3.46
N TYR A 142 -6.08 12.49 4.03
CA TYR A 142 -5.18 11.38 3.71
C TYR A 142 -5.65 10.56 2.49
N PRO A 143 -4.79 9.72 1.88
CA PRO A 143 -5.20 8.84 0.77
C PRO A 143 -6.36 7.89 1.10
N THR A 144 -6.52 7.56 2.37
CA THR A 144 -7.54 6.62 2.86
C THR A 144 -8.85 7.30 3.24
N ASP A 145 -8.89 8.63 3.24
CA ASP A 145 -10.07 9.37 3.64
C ASP A 145 -11.15 9.32 2.57
N ILE A 146 -12.40 9.30 3.05
CA ILE A 146 -13.61 9.41 2.24
C ILE A 146 -13.79 10.84 1.69
N SER A 147 -14.69 11.01 0.72
CA SER A 147 -14.97 12.34 0.16
C SER A 147 -15.58 13.29 1.22
N PRO A 148 -15.47 14.62 1.06
CA PRO A 148 -15.95 15.58 2.06
C PRO A 148 -17.47 15.56 2.19
N GLU A 149 -18.14 15.20 1.09
CA GLU A 149 -19.57 14.94 1.05
C GLU A 149 -19.93 13.75 1.95
N GLU A 150 -19.24 12.62 1.78
CA GLU A 150 -19.46 11.44 2.63
C GLU A 150 -19.11 11.73 4.09
N ALA A 151 -17.98 12.42 4.34
CA ALA A 151 -17.58 12.82 5.69
C ALA A 151 -18.62 13.71 6.37
N THR A 152 -19.22 14.64 5.62
CA THR A 152 -20.30 15.50 6.13
C THR A 152 -21.55 14.71 6.43
N TRP A 153 -21.95 13.83 5.52
CA TRP A 153 -23.09 12.96 5.75
C TRP A 153 -22.88 12.04 6.96
N ARG A 154 -21.69 11.40 7.11
CA ARG A 154 -21.39 10.53 8.26
C ARG A 154 -21.47 11.28 9.59
N ARG A 155 -21.03 12.53 9.64
CA ARG A 155 -21.20 13.41 10.83
C ARG A 155 -22.67 13.64 11.14
N GLN A 156 -23.48 13.98 10.12
CA GLN A 156 -24.92 14.18 10.29
C GLN A 156 -25.65 12.90 10.69
N TRP A 157 -25.27 11.76 10.11
CA TRP A 157 -25.77 10.45 10.46
C TRP A 157 -25.51 10.13 11.94
N ALA A 158 -24.29 10.35 12.41
CA ALA A 158 -23.93 10.18 13.83
C ALA A 158 -24.75 11.10 14.75
N LEU A 159 -24.90 12.38 14.37
CA LEU A 159 -25.74 13.35 15.11
C LEU A 159 -27.23 12.99 15.11
N SER A 160 -27.69 12.27 14.08
CA SER A 160 -29.06 11.76 13.98
C SER A 160 -29.29 10.43 14.69
N SER A 161 -28.30 9.91 15.45
CA SER A 161 -28.35 8.56 16.03
C SER A 161 -28.64 7.46 15.00
N GLY A 162 -28.11 7.65 13.79
CA GLY A 162 -28.23 6.71 12.68
C GLY A 162 -29.58 6.71 11.93
N GLN A 163 -30.41 7.73 12.14
CA GLN A 163 -31.71 7.86 11.48
C GLN A 163 -31.62 8.47 10.08
N LEU A 164 -30.50 9.12 9.74
CA LEU A 164 -30.30 9.68 8.41
C LEU A 164 -30.15 8.57 7.37
N GLU A 165 -30.98 8.60 6.34
CA GLU A 165 -30.86 7.64 5.24
C GLU A 165 -29.62 7.94 4.39
N ARG A 166 -28.96 6.87 3.92
CA ARG A 166 -27.85 7.00 2.98
C ARG A 166 -28.41 7.32 1.60
N PRO A 167 -27.88 8.32 0.88
CA PRO A 167 -28.28 8.60 -0.49
C PRO A 167 -28.17 7.35 -1.37
N GLU A 168 -29.22 7.06 -2.14
CA GLU A 168 -29.28 5.89 -3.04
C GLU A 168 -28.16 5.90 -4.08
N ALA A 169 -27.83 7.09 -4.61
CA ALA A 169 -26.73 7.28 -5.55
C ALA A 169 -25.33 7.10 -4.93
N GLY A 170 -25.24 6.94 -3.60
CA GLY A 170 -23.97 6.90 -2.87
C GLY A 170 -23.27 8.26 -2.84
N PHE A 171 -21.98 8.24 -2.47
CA PHE A 171 -21.14 9.43 -2.45
C PHE A 171 -20.14 9.35 -3.59
N ARG A 172 -19.99 10.43 -4.33
CA ARG A 172 -18.96 10.50 -5.36
C ARG A 172 -17.60 10.64 -4.69
N ARG A 173 -16.65 9.83 -5.12
CA ARG A 173 -15.24 10.03 -4.80
C ARG A 173 -14.71 11.18 -5.65
N ASP A 174 -14.14 12.19 -4.99
CA ASP A 174 -13.62 13.41 -5.61
C ASP A 174 -12.11 13.32 -5.92
N TRP A 175 -11.40 12.35 -5.31
CA TRP A 175 -9.98 12.11 -5.58
C TRP A 175 -9.60 10.62 -5.48
N GLU A 176 -9.24 10.00 -6.61
CA GLU A 176 -9.03 8.53 -6.71
C GLU A 176 -7.83 8.15 -7.58
N PHE A 177 -7.00 9.12 -8.01
CA PHE A 177 -5.93 8.84 -8.98
C PHE A 177 -4.92 7.79 -8.49
N HIS A 178 -4.72 7.70 -7.18
CA HIS A 178 -3.89 6.67 -6.56
C HIS A 178 -4.52 5.26 -6.60
N ARG A 179 -5.84 5.12 -6.73
CA ARG A 179 -6.53 3.81 -6.71
C ARG A 179 -6.72 3.21 -8.10
N VAL A 180 -6.71 4.05 -9.14
CA VAL A 180 -6.85 3.60 -10.52
C VAL A 180 -5.53 3.06 -11.07
N ALA A 181 -5.67 2.16 -12.05
CA ALA A 181 -4.54 1.64 -12.79
C ALA A 181 -3.78 2.75 -13.53
N ASN A 182 -2.45 2.65 -13.59
CA ASN A 182 -1.62 3.60 -14.32
C ASN A 182 -1.62 3.35 -15.85
N ALA A 183 -0.76 4.03 -16.60
CA ALA A 183 -0.70 3.91 -18.07
C ALA A 183 -0.35 2.49 -18.58
N PHE A 184 0.26 1.64 -17.74
CA PHE A 184 0.50 0.23 -18.04
C PHE A 184 -0.61 -0.70 -17.57
N GLY A 185 -1.69 -0.17 -16.99
CA GLY A 185 -2.77 -0.98 -16.42
C GLY A 185 -2.44 -1.55 -15.04
N LEU A 186 -1.44 -1.01 -14.34
CA LEU A 186 -0.99 -1.52 -13.03
C LEU A 186 -1.64 -0.75 -11.88
N HIS A 187 -2.13 -1.49 -10.88
CA HIS A 187 -2.40 -0.97 -9.54
C HIS A 187 -1.10 -1.08 -8.72
N ILE A 188 -0.48 0.08 -8.47
CA ILE A 188 0.85 0.23 -7.87
C ILE A 188 0.88 1.55 -7.10
N ALA A 189 1.57 1.59 -5.95
CA ALA A 189 1.58 2.76 -5.07
C ALA A 189 0.16 3.33 -4.85
N SER A 190 -0.76 2.45 -4.44
CA SER A 190 -2.20 2.71 -4.43
C SER A 190 -2.84 2.66 -3.05
N ASP A 191 -2.12 2.18 -2.05
CA ASP A 191 -2.60 2.03 -0.68
C ASP A 191 -1.41 2.31 0.26
N PRO A 192 -1.45 3.38 1.08
CA PRO A 192 -0.32 3.75 1.94
C PRO A 192 -0.01 2.68 3.00
N TYR A 193 -0.95 1.77 3.30
CA TYR A 193 -0.68 0.63 4.18
C TYR A 193 0.13 -0.48 3.51
N LYS A 194 0.34 -0.45 2.19
CA LYS A 194 0.99 -1.54 1.46
C LYS A 194 2.42 -1.18 1.07
N MET A 195 3.37 -1.92 1.64
CA MET A 195 4.80 -1.79 1.36
C MET A 195 5.22 -2.90 0.40
N GLU A 196 5.69 -2.51 -0.78
CA GLU A 196 6.01 -3.45 -1.85
C GLU A 196 7.49 -3.83 -1.89
N LEU A 197 7.75 -5.14 -1.95
CA LEU A 197 9.11 -5.69 -2.03
C LEU A 197 9.71 -5.58 -3.43
N THR A 198 11.03 -5.37 -3.47
CA THR A 198 11.85 -5.44 -4.68
C THR A 198 12.97 -6.47 -4.49
N THR A 199 13.82 -6.67 -5.49
CA THR A 199 15.01 -7.54 -5.36
C THR A 199 15.99 -7.06 -4.29
N GLN A 200 15.91 -5.81 -3.83
CA GLN A 200 16.77 -5.28 -2.78
C GLN A 200 16.15 -5.56 -1.40
N ALA A 201 16.80 -6.44 -0.63
CA ALA A 201 16.41 -6.69 0.75
C ALA A 201 16.52 -5.43 1.61
N GLY A 202 15.57 -5.22 2.51
CA GLY A 202 15.52 -4.05 3.37
C GLY A 202 15.10 -2.76 2.65
N LEU A 203 14.55 -2.82 1.43
CA LEU A 203 14.00 -1.65 0.75
C LEU A 203 12.57 -1.92 0.27
N THR A 204 11.64 -1.04 0.65
CA THR A 204 10.22 -1.13 0.28
C THR A 204 9.70 0.15 -0.36
N PHE A 205 8.69 0.01 -1.22
CA PHE A 205 8.10 1.12 -1.97
C PHE A 205 6.56 1.15 -1.90
N GLY A 206 5.96 2.29 -2.27
CA GLY A 206 4.52 2.38 -2.55
C GLY A 206 3.60 2.51 -1.33
N GLY A 207 4.17 2.64 -0.14
CA GLY A 207 3.50 2.82 1.14
C GLY A 207 4.51 2.78 2.29
N ASP A 208 4.04 3.09 3.50
CA ASP A 208 4.84 3.15 4.73
C ASP A 208 4.21 2.32 5.87
N GLY A 209 3.35 1.36 5.51
CA GLY A 209 2.57 0.60 6.48
C GLY A 209 1.49 1.45 7.18
N GLY A 210 1.21 2.65 6.68
CA GLY A 210 0.27 3.60 7.26
C GLY A 210 0.86 4.45 8.39
N GLY A 211 2.19 4.46 8.57
CA GLY A 211 2.86 5.21 9.62
C GLY A 211 2.49 6.70 9.64
N ALA A 212 2.59 7.37 8.48
CA ALA A 212 2.30 8.79 8.36
C ALA A 212 0.82 9.14 8.60
N ILE A 213 -0.10 8.25 8.17
CA ILE A 213 -1.55 8.50 8.29
C ILE A 213 -2.07 8.18 9.69
N CYS A 214 -1.61 7.08 10.30
CA CYS A 214 -2.00 6.69 11.65
C CYS A 214 -1.36 7.57 12.72
N GLY A 215 -0.10 7.99 12.49
CA GLY A 215 0.63 8.89 13.37
C GLY A 215 0.20 10.36 13.27
N GLY A 216 -0.53 10.72 12.21
CA GLY A 216 -0.99 12.09 12.02
C GLY A 216 0.10 13.05 11.56
N ALA A 217 1.06 12.59 10.73
CA ALA A 217 2.23 13.38 10.28
C ALA A 217 1.91 14.56 9.34
N GLY A 218 0.62 14.89 9.19
CA GLY A 218 0.09 15.90 8.28
C GLY A 218 -0.22 15.33 6.90
N PHE A 219 -1.19 15.96 6.22
CA PHE A 219 -1.81 15.37 5.03
C PHE A 219 -0.81 15.08 3.91
N LEU A 220 0.06 16.03 3.57
CA LEU A 220 1.07 15.80 2.52
C LEU A 220 1.98 14.62 2.84
N SER A 221 2.45 14.49 4.08
CA SER A 221 3.29 13.36 4.51
C SER A 221 2.61 12.02 4.29
N GLY A 222 1.30 11.93 4.51
CA GLY A 222 0.52 10.71 4.23
C GLY A 222 0.40 10.37 2.74
N TRP A 223 0.72 11.29 1.83
CA TRP A 223 0.74 11.05 0.39
C TRP A 223 2.12 10.66 -0.12
N LEU A 224 3.21 11.19 0.46
CA LEU A 224 4.58 11.02 -0.05
C LEU A 224 5.01 9.56 -0.26
N PRO A 225 4.64 8.58 0.59
CA PRO A 225 4.95 7.17 0.34
C PRO A 225 4.40 6.59 -0.98
N LEU A 226 3.42 7.25 -1.59
CA LEU A 226 2.84 6.88 -2.89
C LEU A 226 3.56 7.53 -4.09
N ALA A 227 4.55 8.40 -3.85
CA ALA A 227 5.33 9.01 -4.91
C ALA A 227 6.24 7.96 -5.59
N SER A 228 6.40 8.11 -6.90
CA SER A 228 7.00 7.05 -7.74
C SER A 228 8.48 6.82 -7.45
N ALA A 229 9.19 7.85 -6.99
CA ALA A 229 10.60 7.82 -6.64
C ALA A 229 10.83 8.02 -5.13
N TRP A 230 9.80 7.88 -4.29
CA TRP A 230 9.96 8.05 -2.84
C TRP A 230 10.94 7.01 -2.28
N ASN A 231 11.94 7.48 -1.56
CA ASN A 231 13.04 6.68 -1.02
C ASN A 231 13.57 7.32 0.28
N ASP A 232 12.66 7.71 1.18
CA ASP A 232 13.02 8.25 2.48
C ASP A 232 13.70 7.14 3.32
N PRO A 233 14.96 7.32 3.75
CA PRO A 233 15.69 6.31 4.52
C PRO A 233 14.97 5.87 5.80
N ASP A 234 14.22 6.76 6.45
CA ASP A 234 13.55 6.44 7.72
C ASP A 234 12.26 5.63 7.51
N VAL A 235 11.75 5.56 6.28
CA VAL A 235 10.47 4.94 5.93
C VAL A 235 10.65 3.73 5.02
N CYS A 236 11.49 3.87 4.00
CA CYS A 236 11.68 2.87 2.96
C CYS A 236 12.73 1.83 3.33
N GLN A 237 13.68 2.15 4.22
CA GLN A 237 14.79 1.26 4.56
C GLN A 237 14.53 0.51 5.87
N HIS A 238 14.76 -0.79 5.82
CA HIS A 238 14.60 -1.74 6.91
C HIS A 238 15.87 -2.57 7.05
N ALA A 239 16.12 -3.10 8.24
CA ALA A 239 17.17 -4.10 8.38
C ALA A 239 16.82 -5.33 7.52
N PRO A 240 17.77 -5.87 6.74
CA PRO A 240 17.47 -6.88 5.72
C PRO A 240 17.03 -8.24 6.29
N ASP A 241 17.29 -8.47 7.56
CA ASP A 241 16.93 -9.67 8.33
C ASP A 241 15.62 -9.54 9.12
N VAL A 242 14.99 -8.36 9.10
CA VAL A 242 13.68 -8.15 9.74
C VAL A 242 12.60 -8.90 8.97
N GLU A 243 11.72 -9.58 9.72
CA GLU A 243 10.55 -10.23 9.16
C GLU A 243 9.60 -9.20 8.52
N ILE A 244 8.92 -9.62 7.47
CA ILE A 244 7.88 -8.83 6.83
C ILE A 244 6.77 -8.52 7.82
N SER A 245 6.13 -7.37 7.62
CA SER A 245 4.90 -7.06 8.34
C SER A 245 3.72 -7.73 7.63
N LEU A 246 3.19 -8.82 8.20
CA LEU A 246 2.02 -9.53 7.67
C LEU A 246 0.82 -8.59 7.55
N GLY A 247 0.13 -8.66 6.41
CA GLY A 247 -1.01 -7.78 6.13
C GLY A 247 -0.62 -6.39 5.62
N TYR A 248 0.65 -6.00 5.65
CA TYR A 248 1.15 -4.73 5.12
C TYR A 248 2.14 -4.94 3.97
N THR A 249 2.90 -6.04 4.00
CA THR A 249 3.90 -6.34 2.98
C THR A 249 3.26 -7.02 1.78
N VAL A 250 3.57 -6.52 0.59
CA VAL A 250 3.06 -7.03 -0.69
C VAL A 250 4.21 -7.26 -1.66
N ALA A 251 3.96 -8.07 -2.68
CA ALA A 251 4.87 -8.26 -3.78
C ALA A 251 4.09 -8.46 -5.08
N ARG A 252 4.74 -8.15 -6.20
CA ARG A 252 4.27 -8.51 -7.54
C ARG A 252 5.29 -9.41 -8.22
N ARG A 253 4.80 -10.38 -8.97
CA ARG A 253 5.64 -11.28 -9.75
C ARG A 253 6.03 -10.64 -11.07
N VAL A 254 7.29 -10.83 -11.43
CA VAL A 254 7.85 -10.50 -12.74
C VAL A 254 8.30 -11.79 -13.42
N LEU A 255 7.89 -11.95 -14.68
CA LEU A 255 8.38 -12.98 -15.58
C LEU A 255 9.28 -12.33 -16.64
N PRO A 256 10.60 -12.60 -16.64
CA PRO A 256 11.50 -12.09 -17.68
C PRO A 256 11.18 -12.74 -19.04
N LEU A 257 11.25 -11.97 -20.13
CA LEU A 257 11.02 -12.45 -21.50
C LEU A 257 12.31 -12.72 -22.28
N THR A 258 13.45 -12.74 -21.59
CA THR A 258 14.79 -12.90 -22.16
C THR A 258 15.29 -14.33 -22.05
#